data_AF-A0A9D8B597-F1
#
_entry.id   AF-A0A9D8B597-F1
#
_cell.length_a   1.000
_cell.length_b   1.000
_cell.length_c   1.000
_cell.angle_alpha   90.00
_cell.angle_beta   90.00
_cell.angle_gamma   90.00
#
_symmetry.space_group_name_H-M   'P 1'
#
loop_
_entity.id
_entity.type
_entity.pdbx_description
1 polymer ?
#
loop_
_entity_poly.entity_id
_entity_poly.type
_entity_poly.pdbx_seq_one_letter_code
_entity_poly.pdbx_strand_id
1 'polypeptide(L)'
;MTDLKMETFTKPKTLAENPRYQNQRQKCLAGLRDDMIDKPIVSLITAFNQLPWCFTLQCCYGHFVYSGQNDPHNLTLLPITDTLAKVEYRIAYLALCIENSGRGQMLLDALKEIALIDPENIQFGCAEWFWERQVNSYALQVEPDRFKCEDKAILDYQEALKIEKVRKEFFVGLADLLERVNLPTVRTGGVVGE
;
A
#
# COMPACT_ATOMS: atom_id res chain seq x y z
N MET A 1 -27.03 7.63 20.42
CA MET A 1 -25.64 7.22 20.15
C MET A 1 -25.51 7.17 18.65
N THR A 2 -24.88 8.17 18.04
CA THR A 2 -24.42 8.06 16.66
C THR A 2 -23.37 6.98 16.63
N ASP A 3 -23.64 5.86 15.95
CA ASP A 3 -22.60 4.94 15.52
C ASP A 3 -21.61 5.77 14.68
N LEU A 4 -20.53 6.21 15.33
CA LEU A 4 -19.36 6.73 14.63
C LEU A 4 -18.81 5.54 13.85
N LYS A 5 -19.28 5.38 12.62
CA LYS A 5 -18.73 4.47 11.64
C LYS A 5 -17.23 4.72 11.63
N MET A 6 -16.43 3.72 11.99
CA MET A 6 -14.98 3.81 11.99
C MET A 6 -14.54 4.35 10.63
N GLU A 7 -13.98 5.56 10.58
CA GLU A 7 -13.53 6.14 9.32
C GLU A 7 -12.32 5.33 8.84
N THR A 8 -12.59 4.42 7.91
CA THR A 8 -11.61 3.49 7.34
C THR A 8 -10.69 4.16 6.33
N PHE A 9 -11.10 5.31 5.78
CA PHE A 9 -10.30 6.11 4.86
C PHE A 9 -10.55 7.61 5.04
N THR A 10 -9.47 8.37 5.20
CA THR A 10 -9.44 9.84 5.28
C THR A 10 -8.34 10.39 4.38
N LYS A 11 -8.41 11.69 4.08
CA LYS A 11 -7.35 12.37 3.32
C LYS A 11 -6.01 12.22 4.03
N PRO A 12 -4.89 12.11 3.28
CA PRO A 12 -3.58 11.97 3.89
C PRO A 12 -3.26 13.19 4.75
N LYS A 13 -2.89 12.95 6.01
CA LYS A 13 -2.44 13.98 6.94
C LYS A 13 -1.00 14.38 6.66
N THR A 14 -0.62 15.59 7.09
CA THR A 14 0.79 15.99 7.10
C THR A 14 1.58 15.17 8.11
N LEU A 15 2.87 14.94 7.85
CA LEU A 15 3.75 14.28 8.82
C LEU A 15 3.77 15.06 10.13
N ALA A 16 3.70 14.33 11.23
CA ALA A 16 3.71 14.84 12.59
C ALA A 16 4.86 14.24 13.39
N GLU A 17 5.29 14.96 14.44
CA GLU A 17 6.31 14.47 15.36
C GLU A 17 5.90 13.13 15.99
N ASN A 18 6.81 12.16 15.92
CA ASN A 18 6.61 10.84 16.50
C ASN A 18 7.87 10.43 17.29
N PRO A 19 7.99 10.84 18.56
CA PRO A 19 9.17 10.51 19.39
C PRO A 19 9.31 9.01 19.69
N ARG A 20 8.29 8.20 19.37
CA ARG A 20 8.29 6.75 19.58
C ARG A 20 8.59 5.97 18.29
N TYR A 21 8.89 6.65 17.18
CA TYR A 21 9.05 6.04 15.86
C TYR A 21 10.01 4.83 15.87
N GLN A 22 11.22 5.00 16.40
CA GLN A 22 12.23 3.92 16.41
C GLN A 22 11.78 2.71 17.25
N ASN A 23 11.13 2.95 18.40
CA ASN A 23 10.59 1.89 19.24
C ASN A 23 9.42 1.16 18.57
N GLN A 24 8.55 1.89 17.86
CA GLN A 24 7.44 1.30 17.11
C GLN A 24 7.95 0.47 15.94
N ARG A 25 8.91 1.00 15.17
CA ARG A 25 9.58 0.30 14.07
C ARG A 25 10.17 -1.03 14.54
N GLN A 26 10.97 -1.01 15.61
CA GLN A 26 11.56 -2.22 16.17
C GLN A 26 10.50 -3.25 16.57
N LYS A 27 9.44 -2.82 17.27
CA LYS A 27 8.34 -3.71 17.70
C LYS A 27 7.58 -4.32 16.52
N CYS A 28 7.24 -3.52 15.50
CA CYS A 28 6.53 -3.99 14.32
C CYS A 28 7.38 -4.97 13.52
N LEU A 29 8.65 -4.65 13.28
CA LEU A 29 9.53 -5.48 12.46
C LEU A 29 9.96 -6.77 13.16
N ALA A 30 10.10 -6.76 14.49
CA ALA A 30 10.44 -7.97 15.25
C ALA A 30 9.38 -9.08 15.12
N GLY A 31 8.13 -8.72 14.84
CA GLY A 31 7.02 -9.66 14.65
C GLY A 31 6.76 -10.06 13.18
N LEU A 32 7.45 -9.44 12.22
CA LEU A 32 7.20 -9.68 10.80
C LEU A 32 8.02 -10.87 10.31
N ARG A 33 7.35 -11.86 9.72
CA ARG A 33 7.98 -13.05 9.12
C ARG A 33 7.55 -13.16 7.66
N ASP A 34 8.44 -13.63 6.81
CA ASP A 34 8.19 -13.75 5.36
C ASP A 34 6.99 -14.66 5.04
N ASP A 35 6.72 -15.68 5.88
CA ASP A 35 5.58 -16.59 5.74
C ASP A 35 4.22 -15.93 6.03
N MET A 36 4.22 -14.73 6.59
CA MET A 36 3.02 -13.91 6.85
C MET A 36 2.72 -12.92 5.73
N ILE A 37 3.62 -12.78 4.75
CA ILE A 37 3.50 -11.86 3.64
C ILE A 37 3.15 -12.65 2.38
N ASP A 38 2.21 -12.15 1.60
CA ASP A 38 1.86 -12.74 0.31
C ASP A 38 3.11 -12.86 -0.57
N LYS A 39 3.40 -14.09 -1.03
CA LYS A 39 4.61 -14.42 -1.79
C LYS A 39 4.99 -13.40 -2.89
N PRO A 40 4.04 -12.86 -3.69
CA PRO A 40 4.38 -11.90 -4.75
C PRO A 40 5.00 -10.59 -4.28
N ILE A 41 4.85 -10.21 -3.00
CA ILE A 41 5.29 -8.90 -2.48
C ILE A 41 6.32 -8.99 -1.37
N VAL A 42 6.80 -10.19 -1.00
CA VAL A 42 7.80 -10.37 0.08
C VAL A 42 9.01 -9.45 -0.12
N SER A 43 9.64 -9.49 -1.30
CA SER A 43 10.83 -8.68 -1.60
C SER A 43 10.57 -7.17 -1.52
N LEU A 44 9.40 -6.73 -1.99
CA LEU A 44 8.96 -5.33 -1.93
C LEU A 44 8.84 -4.86 -0.48
N ILE A 45 8.17 -5.66 0.36
CA ILE A 45 7.98 -5.35 1.78
C ILE A 45 9.33 -5.36 2.52
N THR A 46 10.20 -6.32 2.24
CA THR A 46 11.56 -6.35 2.79
C THR A 46 12.32 -5.07 2.43
N ALA A 47 12.25 -4.61 1.18
CA ALA A 47 12.93 -3.40 0.72
C ALA A 47 12.38 -2.13 1.38
N PHE A 48 11.05 -1.98 1.54
CA PHE A 48 10.48 -0.87 2.31
C PHE A 48 11.00 -0.88 3.76
N ASN A 49 11.05 -2.05 4.39
CA ASN A 49 11.50 -2.20 5.76
C ASN A 49 13.00 -1.98 5.95
N GLN A 50 13.80 -1.94 4.88
CA GLN A 50 15.21 -1.55 4.96
C GLN A 50 15.41 -0.02 5.05
N LEU A 51 14.40 0.78 4.67
CA LEU A 51 14.46 2.22 4.82
C LEU A 51 14.37 2.60 6.31
N PRO A 52 15.29 3.42 6.85
CA PRO A 52 15.24 3.77 8.27
C PRO A 52 14.13 4.77 8.62
N TRP A 53 13.57 5.45 7.62
CA TRP A 53 12.47 6.41 7.73
C TRP A 53 11.11 5.83 7.28
N CYS A 54 11.01 4.51 7.05
CA CYS A 54 9.76 3.83 6.75
C CYS A 54 9.71 2.44 7.40
N PHE A 55 8.51 1.96 7.75
CA PHE A 55 8.28 0.54 7.98
C PHE A 55 6.84 0.15 7.65
N THR A 56 6.66 -1.09 7.22
CA THR A 56 5.36 -1.68 6.92
C THR A 56 4.61 -2.01 8.21
N LEU A 57 3.35 -1.60 8.26
CA LEU A 57 2.44 -1.92 9.34
C LEU A 57 1.56 -3.12 8.99
N GLN A 58 1.00 -3.12 7.77
CA GLN A 58 0.17 -4.19 7.21
C GLN A 58 0.28 -4.15 5.68
N CYS A 59 0.07 -5.29 5.03
CA CYS A 59 0.06 -5.39 3.57
C CYS A 59 -0.77 -6.60 3.12
N CYS A 60 -1.30 -6.52 1.90
CA CYS A 60 -1.99 -7.60 1.23
C CYS A 60 -1.75 -7.46 -0.28
N TYR A 61 -1.44 -8.55 -0.96
CA TYR A 61 -1.35 -8.57 -2.42
C TYR A 61 -2.73 -8.48 -3.08
N GLY A 62 -3.79 -8.75 -2.33
CA GLY A 62 -5.16 -8.84 -2.84
C GLY A 62 -5.40 -10.10 -3.65
N HIS A 63 -6.65 -10.56 -3.69
CA HIS A 63 -7.04 -11.75 -4.47
C HIS A 63 -8.52 -11.73 -4.82
N PHE A 64 -8.86 -12.53 -5.83
CA PHE A 64 -10.22 -12.68 -6.32
C PHE A 64 -10.80 -14.02 -5.87
N VAL A 65 -12.02 -13.98 -5.36
CA VAL A 65 -12.81 -15.12 -4.93
C VAL A 65 -14.01 -15.25 -5.86
N TYR A 66 -14.20 -16.42 -6.45
CA TYR A 66 -15.29 -16.68 -7.40
C TYR A 66 -15.81 -18.12 -7.30
N SER A 67 -17.01 -18.34 -7.86
CA SER A 67 -17.66 -19.65 -7.83
C SER A 67 -16.87 -20.69 -8.63
N GLY A 68 -16.72 -21.90 -8.09
CA GLY A 68 -15.97 -22.99 -8.72
C GLY A 68 -14.46 -23.00 -8.39
N GLN A 69 -13.98 -22.06 -7.59
CA GLN A 69 -12.61 -22.04 -7.09
C GLN A 69 -12.43 -23.00 -5.91
N ASN A 70 -11.37 -23.82 -5.94
CA ASN A 70 -11.07 -24.78 -4.87
C ASN A 70 -10.45 -24.13 -3.63
N ASP A 71 -9.61 -23.11 -3.84
CA ASP A 71 -8.88 -22.41 -2.78
C ASP A 71 -9.24 -20.90 -2.81
N PRO A 72 -9.99 -20.40 -1.82
CA PRO A 72 -10.39 -19.00 -1.75
C PRO A 72 -9.25 -18.05 -1.35
N HIS A 73 -8.07 -18.56 -1.04
CA HIS A 73 -6.87 -17.77 -0.71
C HIS A 73 -5.81 -17.79 -1.81
N ASN A 74 -6.14 -18.33 -3.00
CA ASN A 74 -5.19 -18.34 -4.08
C ASN A 74 -4.88 -16.92 -4.58
N LEU A 75 -3.63 -16.69 -4.96
CA LEU A 75 -3.16 -15.42 -5.52
C LEU A 75 -3.04 -15.50 -7.05
N THR A 76 -3.64 -16.51 -7.67
CA THR A 76 -3.58 -16.72 -9.12
C THR A 76 -4.41 -15.67 -9.86
N LEU A 77 -4.07 -15.47 -11.13
CA LEU A 77 -4.84 -14.56 -11.99
C LEU A 77 -6.27 -15.06 -12.19
N LEU A 78 -7.17 -14.13 -12.49
CA LEU A 78 -8.51 -14.45 -12.95
C LEU A 78 -8.45 -15.34 -14.20
N PRO A 79 -9.26 -16.42 -14.26
CA PRO A 79 -9.28 -17.30 -15.42
C PRO A 79 -9.93 -16.57 -16.60
N ILE A 80 -9.41 -16.73 -17.80
CA ILE A 80 -10.04 -16.19 -19.02
C ILE A 80 -11.32 -17.00 -19.30
N THR A 81 -12.48 -16.43 -18.99
CA THR A 81 -13.78 -17.07 -19.21
C THR A 81 -14.91 -16.07 -19.41
N ASP A 82 -15.96 -16.49 -20.11
CA ASP A 82 -17.19 -15.68 -20.33
C ASP A 82 -18.32 -16.06 -19.35
N THR A 83 -18.06 -17.02 -18.44
CA THR A 83 -19.10 -17.58 -17.56
C THR A 83 -19.16 -16.91 -16.18
N LEU A 84 -18.10 -16.20 -15.77
CA LEU A 84 -18.08 -15.47 -14.51
C LEU A 84 -18.79 -14.14 -14.68
N ALA A 85 -19.87 -13.94 -13.92
CA ALA A 85 -20.59 -12.67 -13.90
C ALA A 85 -20.01 -11.68 -12.88
N LYS A 86 -19.66 -12.18 -11.68
CA LYS A 86 -19.18 -11.37 -10.55
C LYS A 86 -18.11 -12.12 -9.78
N VAL A 87 -17.23 -11.35 -9.14
CA VAL A 87 -16.20 -11.85 -8.25
C VAL A 87 -16.16 -11.01 -6.98
N GLU A 88 -15.83 -11.63 -5.85
CA GLU A 88 -15.43 -10.89 -4.66
C GLU A 88 -13.94 -10.61 -4.78
N TYR A 89 -13.56 -9.33 -4.69
CA TYR A 89 -12.18 -8.91 -4.63
C TYR A 89 -11.86 -8.54 -3.19
N ARG A 90 -10.87 -9.23 -2.59
CA ARG A 90 -10.28 -8.85 -1.31
C ARG A 90 -9.10 -7.94 -1.61
N ILE A 91 -9.16 -6.72 -1.11
CA ILE A 91 -8.37 -5.62 -1.67
C ILE A 91 -6.87 -5.80 -1.46
N ALA A 92 -6.09 -5.37 -2.45
CA ALA A 92 -4.66 -5.18 -2.31
C ALA A 92 -4.39 -3.86 -1.60
N TYR A 93 -3.46 -3.85 -0.65
CA TYR A 93 -3.10 -2.65 0.06
C TYR A 93 -1.69 -2.69 0.64
N LEU A 94 -1.15 -1.52 0.93
CA LEU A 94 0.10 -1.31 1.65
C LEU A 94 -0.09 -0.22 2.70
N ALA A 95 0.07 -0.57 3.97
CA ALA A 95 0.05 0.38 5.08
C ALA A 95 1.47 0.58 5.63
N LEU A 96 1.91 1.83 5.68
CA LEU A 96 3.27 2.23 6.08
C LEU A 96 3.23 3.24 7.22
N CYS A 97 4.20 3.17 8.13
CA CYS A 97 4.54 4.28 9.01
C CYS A 97 5.76 5.03 8.46
N ILE A 98 5.62 6.35 8.28
CA ILE A 98 6.66 7.20 7.70
C ILE A 98 7.19 8.16 8.77
N GLU A 99 8.52 8.27 8.89
CA GLU A 99 9.14 9.18 9.85
C GLU A 99 8.93 10.65 9.42
N ASN A 100 8.73 11.56 10.39
CA ASN A 100 8.74 12.99 10.10
C ASN A 100 10.17 13.49 9.87
N SER A 101 10.70 13.24 8.67
CA SER A 101 12.04 13.65 8.25
C SER A 101 12.02 14.08 6.79
N GLY A 102 13.08 14.75 6.30
CA GLY A 102 13.15 15.15 4.89
C GLY A 102 13.04 13.97 3.92
N ARG A 103 13.63 12.82 4.26
CA ARG A 103 13.51 11.58 3.47
C ARG A 103 12.12 10.96 3.58
N GLY A 104 11.50 11.01 4.77
CA GLY A 104 10.11 10.59 4.96
C GLY A 104 9.13 11.43 4.13
N GLN A 105 9.33 12.75 4.08
CA GLN A 105 8.53 13.65 3.26
C GLN A 105 8.68 13.35 1.77
N MET A 106 9.90 13.14 1.27
CA MET A 106 10.14 12.73 -0.12
C MET A 106 9.43 11.41 -0.46
N LEU A 107 9.49 10.42 0.45
CA LEU A 107 8.78 9.16 0.27
C LEU A 107 7.25 9.38 0.24
N LEU A 108 6.73 10.18 1.16
CA LEU A 108 5.30 10.50 1.23
C LEU A 108 4.80 11.13 -0.07
N ASP A 109 5.54 12.07 -0.64
CA ASP A 109 5.17 12.72 -1.89
C ASP A 109 5.26 11.75 -3.08
N ALA A 110 6.29 10.92 -3.14
CA ALA A 110 6.41 9.87 -4.16
C ALA A 110 5.27 8.84 -4.08
N LEU A 111 4.79 8.49 -2.88
CA LEU A 111 3.64 7.59 -2.71
C LEU A 111 2.32 8.22 -3.18
N LYS A 112 2.16 9.55 -3.06
CA LYS A 112 1.00 10.26 -3.65
C LYS A 112 1.02 10.16 -5.18
N GLU A 113 2.20 10.20 -5.80
CA GLU A 113 2.34 10.04 -7.26
C GLU A 113 1.93 8.64 -7.72
N ILE A 114 2.12 7.59 -6.90
CA ILE A 114 1.65 6.23 -7.22
C ILE A 114 0.13 6.20 -7.37
N ALA A 115 -0.62 6.95 -6.57
CA ALA A 115 -2.08 7.04 -6.72
C ALA A 115 -2.51 7.73 -8.03
N LEU A 116 -1.62 8.47 -8.69
CA LEU A 116 -1.92 9.10 -9.98
C LEU A 116 -1.82 8.14 -11.17
N ILE A 117 -1.32 6.91 -10.96
CA ILE A 117 -1.27 5.86 -12.00
C ILE A 117 -2.70 5.54 -12.47
N ASP A 118 -3.63 5.34 -11.53
CA ASP A 118 -5.06 5.20 -11.80
C ASP A 118 -5.85 5.76 -10.60
N PRO A 119 -6.15 7.07 -10.57
CA PRO A 119 -6.77 7.71 -9.41
C PRO A 119 -8.21 7.27 -9.14
N GLU A 120 -8.86 6.60 -10.10
CA GLU A 120 -10.18 6.01 -9.88
C GLU A 120 -10.09 4.69 -9.10
N ASN A 121 -8.92 4.03 -9.12
CA ASN A 121 -8.72 2.68 -8.63
C ASN A 121 -7.54 2.52 -7.65
N ILE A 122 -6.77 3.57 -7.38
CA ILE A 122 -5.67 3.58 -6.41
C ILE A 122 -5.89 4.75 -5.45
N GLN A 123 -6.11 4.40 -4.19
CA GLN A 123 -6.42 5.36 -3.13
C GLN A 123 -5.19 5.58 -2.25
N PHE A 124 -4.89 6.84 -1.95
CA PHE A 124 -3.84 7.23 -1.01
C PHE A 124 -4.45 8.03 0.14
N GLY A 125 -4.30 7.54 1.37
CA GLY A 125 -4.94 8.18 2.51
C GLY A 125 -4.39 7.73 3.86
N CYS A 126 -5.17 8.03 4.89
CA CYS A 126 -4.98 7.59 6.25
C CYS A 126 -6.25 6.89 6.74
N ALA A 127 -6.17 6.23 7.90
CA ALA A 127 -7.35 5.85 8.66
C ALA A 127 -7.25 6.51 10.03
N GLU A 128 -8.29 7.21 10.48
CA GLU A 128 -8.21 8.05 11.69
C GLU A 128 -7.85 7.21 12.92
N TRP A 129 -8.60 6.11 13.11
CA TRP A 129 -8.38 5.15 14.19
C TRP A 129 -6.97 4.54 14.17
N PHE A 130 -6.36 4.45 12.98
CA PHE A 130 -5.02 3.91 12.84
C PHE A 130 -3.96 4.95 13.16
N TRP A 131 -4.19 6.20 12.75
CA TRP A 131 -3.32 7.34 13.05
C TRP A 131 -3.26 7.63 14.56
N GLU A 132 -4.38 7.49 15.28
CA GLU A 132 -4.43 7.63 16.75
C GLU A 132 -3.55 6.60 17.47
N ARG A 133 -3.39 5.41 16.90
CA ARG A 133 -2.57 4.32 17.45
C ARG A 133 -1.13 4.39 16.96
N GLN A 134 -0.93 4.83 15.73
CA GLN A 134 0.33 4.85 15.01
C GLN A 134 0.42 6.11 14.16
N VAL A 135 0.90 7.20 14.76
CA VAL A 135 1.11 8.48 14.07
C VAL A 135 1.97 8.28 12.80
N ASN A 136 1.64 9.02 11.75
CA ASN A 136 2.23 8.91 10.41
C ASN A 136 1.96 7.57 9.73
N SER A 137 0.82 6.93 10.02
CA SER A 137 0.33 5.77 9.28
C SER A 137 -0.40 6.20 8.01
N TYR A 138 0.07 5.73 6.87
CA TYR A 138 -0.53 5.97 5.56
C TYR A 138 -0.90 4.64 4.90
N ALA A 139 -1.95 4.65 4.08
CA ALA A 139 -2.44 3.50 3.35
C ALA A 139 -2.51 3.80 1.85
N LEU A 140 -2.02 2.86 1.06
CA LEU A 140 -2.33 2.73 -0.36
C LEU A 140 -3.25 1.54 -0.55
N GLN A 141 -4.36 1.73 -1.24
CA GLN A 141 -5.34 0.67 -1.53
C GLN A 141 -5.61 0.62 -3.02
N VAL A 142 -5.71 -0.57 -3.59
CA VAL A 142 -6.11 -0.77 -4.99
C VAL A 142 -7.54 -1.27 -5.01
N GLU A 143 -8.47 -0.37 -5.28
CA GLU A 143 -9.90 -0.62 -5.41
C GLU A 143 -10.61 0.59 -6.05
N PRO A 144 -11.77 0.38 -6.70
CA PRO A 144 -12.58 1.50 -7.18
C PRO A 144 -12.93 2.47 -6.04
N ASP A 145 -12.85 3.79 -6.28
CA ASP A 145 -13.08 4.84 -5.25
C ASP A 145 -14.38 4.65 -4.45
N ARG A 146 -15.43 4.11 -5.10
CA ARG A 146 -16.73 3.83 -4.46
C ARG A 146 -16.66 2.80 -3.32
N PHE A 147 -15.57 2.03 -3.23
CA PHE A 147 -15.36 1.01 -2.20
C PHE A 147 -14.26 1.36 -1.18
N LYS A 148 -13.62 2.54 -1.26
CA LYS A 148 -12.46 2.92 -0.41
C LYS A 148 -12.63 2.81 1.11
N CYS A 149 -13.86 2.61 1.59
CA CYS A 149 -14.16 2.42 3.00
C CYS A 149 -14.43 0.95 3.38
N GLU A 150 -14.27 0.02 2.45
CA GLU A 150 -14.52 -1.42 2.58
C GLU A 150 -13.22 -2.21 2.47
N ASP A 151 -13.18 -3.43 3.00
CA ASP A 151 -12.03 -4.34 2.90
C ASP A 151 -12.19 -5.38 1.76
N LYS A 152 -13.34 -5.32 1.08
CA LYS A 152 -13.72 -6.17 -0.04
C LYS A 152 -14.67 -5.44 -0.96
N ALA A 153 -14.66 -5.82 -2.23
CA ALA A 153 -15.56 -5.28 -3.25
C ALA A 153 -16.19 -6.41 -4.06
N ILE A 154 -17.49 -6.31 -4.36
CA ILE A 154 -18.13 -7.17 -5.35
C ILE A 154 -18.05 -6.45 -6.70
N LEU A 155 -17.27 -7.03 -7.61
CA LEU A 155 -17.01 -6.47 -8.93
C LEU A 155 -17.69 -7.33 -9.98
N ASP A 156 -18.12 -6.72 -11.09
CA ASP A 156 -18.36 -7.51 -12.29
C ASP A 156 -17.04 -8.04 -12.84
N TYR A 157 -17.10 -9.10 -13.64
CA TYR A 157 -15.89 -9.79 -14.09
C TYR A 157 -15.00 -8.92 -14.98
N GLN A 158 -15.56 -8.01 -15.79
CA GLN A 158 -14.76 -7.12 -16.65
C GLN A 158 -14.02 -6.06 -15.84
N GLU A 159 -14.69 -5.49 -14.84
CA GLU A 159 -14.07 -4.58 -13.89
C GLU A 159 -12.99 -5.28 -13.07
N ALA A 160 -13.21 -6.54 -12.67
CA ALA A 160 -12.21 -7.31 -11.94
C ALA A 160 -10.93 -7.56 -12.75
N LEU A 161 -11.05 -7.82 -14.07
CA LEU A 161 -9.90 -7.89 -14.97
C LEU A 161 -9.16 -6.55 -15.06
N LYS A 162 -9.88 -5.42 -15.08
CA LYS A 162 -9.26 -4.08 -15.01
C LYS A 162 -8.50 -3.91 -13.70
N ILE A 163 -9.11 -4.23 -12.56
CA ILE A 163 -8.49 -4.10 -11.23
C ILE A 163 -7.27 -5.03 -11.10
N GLU A 164 -7.30 -6.23 -11.66
CA GLU A 164 -6.14 -7.12 -11.70
C GLU A 164 -4.94 -6.46 -12.39
N LYS A 165 -5.19 -5.78 -13.52
CA LYS A 165 -4.16 -5.03 -14.25
C LYS A 165 -3.65 -3.83 -13.43
N VAL A 166 -4.55 -3.02 -12.87
CA VAL A 166 -4.20 -1.86 -12.03
C VAL A 166 -3.36 -2.28 -10.83
N ARG A 167 -3.74 -3.37 -10.15
CA ARG A 167 -2.99 -3.95 -9.03
C ARG A 167 -1.57 -4.33 -9.42
N LYS A 168 -1.38 -4.90 -10.62
CA LYS A 168 -0.05 -5.22 -11.14
C LYS A 168 0.76 -3.93 -11.35
N GLU A 169 0.19 -2.94 -12.00
CA GLU A 169 0.84 -1.65 -12.26
C GLU A 169 1.18 -0.91 -10.95
N PHE A 170 0.31 -0.98 -9.95
CA PHE A 170 0.53 -0.46 -8.61
C PHE A 170 1.79 -1.06 -7.96
N PHE A 171 1.91 -2.39 -7.91
CA PHE A 171 3.08 -3.03 -7.29
C PHE A 171 4.37 -2.84 -8.09
N VAL A 172 4.28 -2.75 -9.42
CA VAL A 172 5.43 -2.35 -10.27
C VAL A 172 5.86 -0.92 -9.94
N GLY A 173 4.93 0.03 -9.86
CA GLY A 173 5.23 1.42 -9.51
C GLY A 173 5.87 1.57 -8.13
N LEU A 174 5.46 0.77 -7.15
CA LEU A 174 6.10 0.72 -5.83
C LEU A 174 7.54 0.17 -5.89
N ALA A 175 7.79 -0.85 -6.72
CA ALA A 175 9.15 -1.38 -6.92
C ALA A 175 10.06 -0.33 -7.57
N ASP A 176 9.59 0.32 -8.64
CA ASP A 176 10.32 1.39 -9.33
C ASP A 176 10.58 2.61 -8.43
N LEU A 177 9.66 2.92 -7.52
CA LEU A 177 9.87 3.92 -6.47
C LEU A 177 11.03 3.51 -5.56
N LEU A 178 11.06 2.26 -5.09
CA LEU A 178 12.10 1.77 -4.19
C LEU A 178 13.49 1.78 -4.83
N GLU A 179 13.58 1.48 -6.12
CA GLU A 179 14.83 1.62 -6.88
C GLU A 179 15.32 3.07 -6.86
N ARG A 180 14.44 4.04 -7.12
CA ARG A 180 14.78 5.47 -7.13
C ARG A 180 15.22 6.01 -5.77
N VAL A 181 14.58 5.59 -4.68
CA VAL A 181 14.92 6.08 -3.32
C VAL A 181 16.17 5.42 -2.74
N ASN A 182 16.54 4.23 -3.23
CA ASN A 182 17.77 3.53 -2.85
C ASN A 182 19.00 3.94 -3.67
N LEU A 183 18.83 4.65 -4.78
CA LEU A 183 19.98 5.18 -5.52
C LEU A 183 20.75 6.20 -4.65
N PRO A 184 22.08 6.06 -4.51
CA PRO A 184 22.87 7.09 -3.87
C PRO A 184 22.70 8.39 -4.65
N THR A 185 22.17 9.43 -3.99
CA THR A 185 22.13 10.79 -4.53
C THR A 185 23.52 11.13 -5.03
N VAL A 186 23.72 11.16 -6.35
CA VAL A 186 24.93 11.70 -6.96
C VAL A 186 24.96 13.16 -6.54
N ARG A 187 25.85 13.49 -5.59
CA ARG A 187 26.16 14.89 -5.30
C ARG A 187 26.75 15.44 -6.60
N THR A 188 25.96 16.19 -7.35
CA THR A 188 26.51 17.09 -8.36
C THR A 188 27.47 18.00 -7.61
N GLY A 189 28.76 17.72 -7.75
CA GLY A 189 29.83 18.37 -7.02
C GLY A 189 29.72 19.88 -7.17
N GLY A 190 29.79 20.57 -6.04
CA GLY A 190 30.13 21.97 -6.03
C GLY A 190 31.49 22.12 -6.71
N VAL A 191 31.54 22.96 -7.72
CA VAL A 191 32.80 23.55 -8.17
C VAL A 191 33.12 24.62 -7.14
N VAL A 192 34.08 24.30 -6.26
CA VAL A 192 34.85 25.29 -5.51
C VAL A 192 35.87 25.85 -6.50
N GLY A 193 35.93 27.18 -6.61
CA GLY A 193 36.57 27.88 -7.71
C GLY A 193 38.08 28.01 -7.65
N GLU A 194 38.56 28.73 -8.66
CA GLU A 194 39.58 29.78 -8.56
C GLU A 194 39.05 31.00 -9.34
#